data_AF-A0A814CI76-F1
#
_entry.id   AF-A0A814CI76-F1
#
_cell.length_a   1.000
_cell.length_b   1.000
_cell.length_c   1.000
_cell.angle_alpha   90.00
_cell.angle_beta   90.00
_cell.angle_gamma   90.00
#
_symmetry.space_group_name_H-M   'P 1'
#
loop_
_entity.id
_entity.type
_entity.pdbx_description
1 polymer ?
#
loop_
_entity_poly.entity_id
_entity_poly.type
_entity_poly.pdbx_seq_one_letter_code
_entity_poly.pdbx_strand_id
1 'polypeptide(L)'
;MSPSPPNANFGPRIDDISYVDALESSIPIGNGPHIGDLLNIIFVKIIYFIKLIFHLFFQRKFILHRLIGLLYLLQYFFAFYLFFKNYDLFKSSFLIWSLPLTGFVQSLTAIYTFTFLSRTKRDAGYYSDRGTLSYPFIVENSFFASILLFQWLYYSNKFYPLFTSSIIIDNLFVFLPYIARQLWPKTSFRDSLYNSDKNKTEKNKKFFFIVTHITKCFYIWAKHYIGFFLNYIRFFNRVDTEDIYHIYLLLLFGAFATTISMFLHTLKFK
;
A
#
# COMPACT_ATOMS: atom_id res chain seq x y z
N MET A 1 -34.67 10.01 -17.92
CA MET A 1 -33.38 10.35 -18.58
C MET A 1 -32.34 10.54 -17.49
N SER A 2 -31.43 9.59 -17.33
CA SER A 2 -30.32 9.69 -16.36
C SER A 2 -29.24 10.62 -16.92
N PRO A 3 -28.74 11.60 -16.17
CA PRO A 3 -27.66 12.45 -16.66
C PRO A 3 -26.40 11.61 -16.89
N SER A 4 -25.80 11.79 -18.06
CA SER A 4 -24.52 11.22 -18.45
C SER A 4 -23.48 11.51 -17.36
N PRO A 5 -22.64 10.53 -16.94
CA PRO A 5 -21.59 10.82 -15.99
C PRO A 5 -20.58 11.79 -16.61
N PRO A 6 -20.06 12.76 -15.84
CA PRO A 6 -19.06 13.69 -16.34
C PRO A 6 -17.80 12.92 -16.74
N ASN A 7 -17.29 13.22 -17.94
CA ASN A 7 -16.03 12.70 -18.46
C ASN A 7 -14.91 12.99 -17.46
N ALA A 8 -14.47 11.96 -16.73
CA ALA A 8 -13.34 12.01 -15.82
C ALA A 8 -12.01 11.88 -16.58
N ASN A 9 -11.75 12.77 -17.55
CA ASN A 9 -10.41 12.97 -18.09
C ASN A 9 -9.70 14.04 -17.25
N PHE A 10 -9.25 13.64 -16.06
CA PHE A 10 -8.43 14.48 -15.19
C PHE A 10 -7.06 13.85 -14.96
N GLY A 11 -6.28 13.72 -16.04
CA GLY A 11 -4.82 13.66 -15.94
C GLY A 11 -4.25 14.98 -15.39
N PRO A 12 -2.96 15.04 -15.03
CA PRO A 12 -2.26 16.33 -14.91
C PRO A 12 -2.47 17.13 -16.21
N ARG A 13 -2.69 18.46 -16.11
CA ARG A 13 -2.77 19.31 -17.32
C ARG A 13 -1.43 19.19 -18.04
N ILE A 14 -1.49 19.03 -19.36
CA ILE A 14 -0.36 18.85 -20.28
C ILE A 14 0.68 20.00 -20.14
N ASP A 15 0.25 21.14 -19.60
CA ASP A 15 1.03 22.34 -19.37
C ASP A 15 2.33 22.08 -18.57
N ASP A 16 2.35 21.20 -17.57
CA ASP A 16 3.54 20.96 -16.73
C ASP A 16 4.56 19.98 -17.37
N ILE A 17 4.09 19.02 -18.16
CA ILE A 17 4.95 18.06 -18.89
C ILE A 17 5.58 18.74 -20.10
N SER A 18 4.81 19.60 -20.78
CA SER A 18 5.29 20.40 -21.91
C SER A 18 6.48 21.29 -21.56
N TYR A 19 6.62 21.72 -20.30
CA TYR A 19 7.76 22.54 -19.88
C TYR A 19 9.07 21.76 -19.81
N VAL A 20 9.04 20.51 -19.34
CA VAL A 20 10.23 19.64 -19.27
C VAL A 20 10.64 19.19 -20.67
N ASP A 21 9.66 18.81 -21.50
CA ASP A 21 9.90 18.41 -22.89
C ASP A 21 10.41 19.60 -23.74
N ALA A 22 9.87 20.80 -23.52
CA ALA A 22 10.38 22.02 -24.15
C ALA A 22 11.83 22.32 -23.74
N LEU A 23 12.18 22.11 -22.45
CA LEU A 23 13.54 22.32 -21.96
C LEU A 23 14.52 21.32 -22.60
N GLU A 24 14.14 20.03 -22.72
CA GLU A 24 14.99 19.00 -23.34
C GLU A 24 15.14 19.22 -24.85
N SER A 25 14.13 19.76 -25.53
CA SER A 25 14.19 20.12 -26.96
C SER A 25 15.07 21.34 -27.27
N SER A 26 15.45 22.13 -26.26
CA SER A 26 16.20 23.38 -26.44
C SER A 26 17.72 23.23 -26.40
N ILE A 27 18.24 22.01 -26.18
CA ILE A 27 19.68 21.76 -26.08
C ILE A 27 20.28 21.59 -27.50
N PRO A 28 21.11 22.52 -27.99
CA PRO A 28 21.67 22.45 -29.34
C PRO A 28 22.64 21.27 -29.48
N ILE A 29 22.42 20.44 -30.50
CA ILE A 29 23.11 19.15 -30.73
C ILE A 29 24.61 19.31 -31.09
N GLY A 30 25.10 20.55 -31.26
CA GLY A 30 26.44 20.83 -31.82
C GLY A 30 27.58 21.05 -30.82
N ASN A 31 27.31 21.44 -29.58
CA ASN A 31 28.33 21.70 -28.56
C ASN A 31 27.98 20.89 -27.31
N GLY A 32 28.95 20.15 -26.76
CA GLY A 32 28.74 19.37 -25.55
C GLY A 32 28.13 20.24 -24.44
N PRO A 33 27.16 19.73 -23.65
CA PRO A 33 26.44 20.52 -22.67
C PRO A 33 27.44 21.15 -21.70
N HIS A 34 27.38 22.48 -21.53
CA HIS A 34 28.20 23.12 -20.52
C HIS A 34 27.75 22.61 -19.14
N ILE A 35 28.69 22.51 -18.19
CA ILE A 35 28.37 22.10 -16.81
C ILE A 35 27.24 22.95 -16.22
N GLY A 36 27.16 24.23 -16.61
CA GLY A 36 26.06 25.13 -16.24
C GLY A 36 24.68 24.65 -16.72
N ASP A 37 24.58 24.12 -17.94
CA ASP A 37 23.33 23.61 -18.51
C ASP A 37 22.87 22.35 -17.76
N LEU A 38 23.81 21.45 -17.45
CA LEU A 38 23.52 20.24 -16.68
C LEU A 38 23.02 20.57 -15.26
N LEU A 39 23.68 21.51 -14.58
CA LEU A 39 23.26 21.96 -13.25
C LEU A 39 21.88 22.60 -13.27
N ASN A 40 21.57 23.40 -14.30
CA ASN A 40 20.26 24.01 -14.46
C ASN A 40 19.17 22.94 -14.68
N ILE A 41 19.41 21.94 -15.53
CA ILE A 41 18.47 20.81 -15.74
C ILE A 41 18.21 20.07 -14.43
N ILE A 42 19.26 19.75 -13.66
CA ILE A 42 19.13 19.08 -12.37
C ILE A 42 18.30 19.94 -11.40
N PHE A 43 18.59 21.24 -11.32
CA PHE A 43 17.89 22.16 -10.44
C PHE A 43 16.40 22.29 -10.81
N VAL A 44 16.07 22.44 -12.10
CA VAL A 44 14.68 22.48 -12.58
C VAL A 44 13.95 21.18 -12.25
N LYS A 45 14.59 20.02 -12.45
CA LYS A 45 14.02 18.71 -12.09
C LYS A 45 13.77 18.58 -10.57
N ILE A 46 14.66 19.10 -9.73
CA ILE A 46 14.47 19.15 -8.27
C ILE A 46 13.28 20.03 -7.90
N ILE A 47 13.18 21.25 -8.43
CA ILE A 47 12.06 22.15 -8.16
C ILE A 47 10.74 21.51 -8.60
N TYR A 48 10.71 20.93 -9.80
CA TYR A 48 9.53 20.25 -10.33
C TYR A 48 9.11 19.09 -9.41
N PHE A 49 10.07 18.27 -8.97
CA PHE A 49 9.81 17.17 -8.05
C PHE A 49 9.24 17.67 -6.70
N ILE A 50 9.78 18.75 -6.14
CA ILE A 50 9.26 19.36 -4.91
C ILE A 50 7.83 19.87 -5.11
N LYS A 51 7.55 20.56 -6.22
CA LYS A 51 6.20 21.03 -6.56
C LYS A 51 5.23 19.85 -6.70
N LEU A 52 5.65 18.77 -7.36
CA LEU A 52 4.86 17.56 -7.52
C LEU A 52 4.55 16.90 -6.18
N ILE A 53 5.53 16.76 -5.28
CA ILE A 53 5.32 16.26 -3.92
C ILE A 53 4.31 17.15 -3.18
N PHE A 54 4.50 18.47 -3.21
CA PHE A 54 3.60 19.38 -2.53
C PHE A 54 2.16 19.24 -3.06
N HIS A 55 2.01 19.22 -4.39
CA HIS A 55 0.74 19.01 -5.05
C HIS A 55 0.12 17.64 -4.72
N LEU A 56 0.92 16.58 -4.60
CA LEU A 56 0.43 15.24 -4.35
C LEU A 56 -0.05 15.05 -2.91
N PHE A 57 0.62 15.66 -1.92
CA PHE A 57 0.35 15.39 -0.50
C PHE A 57 -0.40 16.51 0.24
N PHE A 58 -0.33 17.76 -0.23
CA PHE A 58 -0.88 18.92 0.49
C PHE A 58 -2.13 19.52 -0.15
N GLN A 59 -2.82 18.77 -1.00
CA GLN A 59 -4.14 19.15 -1.48
C GLN A 59 -5.17 19.12 -0.34
N ARG A 60 -6.05 20.14 -0.31
CA ARG A 60 -7.13 20.24 0.69
C ARG A 60 -8.03 19.00 0.71
N LYS A 61 -8.29 18.43 -0.47
CA LYS A 61 -9.12 17.23 -0.59
C LYS A 61 -8.34 16.01 -0.09
N PHE A 62 -8.89 15.35 0.92
CA PHE A 62 -8.32 14.14 1.54
C PHE A 62 -6.99 14.39 2.24
N ILE A 63 -6.73 15.62 2.73
CA ILE A 63 -5.46 16.01 3.33
C ILE A 63 -5.02 15.07 4.46
N LEU A 64 -5.93 14.64 5.34
CA LEU A 64 -5.61 13.74 6.45
C LEU A 64 -5.07 12.39 5.94
N HIS A 65 -5.76 11.77 4.97
CA HIS A 65 -5.33 10.51 4.36
C HIS A 65 -4.01 10.66 3.60
N ARG A 66 -3.78 11.79 2.93
CA ARG A 66 -2.52 12.07 2.22
C ARG A 66 -1.35 12.25 3.17
N LEU A 67 -1.52 13.01 4.26
CA LEU A 67 -0.46 13.26 5.24
C LEU A 67 -0.09 11.99 6.03
N ILE A 68 -1.08 11.20 6.45
CA ILE A 68 -0.81 9.93 7.14
C ILE A 68 -0.14 8.93 6.19
N GLY A 69 -0.53 8.92 4.92
CA GLY A 69 0.15 8.11 3.90
C GLY A 69 1.59 8.55 3.63
N LEU A 70 1.87 9.86 3.61
CA LEU A 70 3.22 10.38 3.51
C LEU A 70 4.07 9.98 4.72
N LEU A 71 3.54 10.12 5.93
CA LEU A 71 4.21 9.67 7.15
C LEU A 71 4.53 8.17 7.08
N TYR A 72 3.57 7.35 6.63
CA TYR A 72 3.77 5.92 6.46
C TYR A 72 4.89 5.60 5.44
N LEU A 73 4.92 6.31 4.30
CA LEU A 73 5.98 6.14 3.29
C LEU A 73 7.36 6.45 3.85
N LEU A 74 7.49 7.55 4.61
CA LEU A 74 8.74 7.91 5.27
C LEU A 74 9.16 6.85 6.29
N GLN A 75 8.24 6.42 7.17
CA GLN A 75 8.50 5.35 8.13
C GLN A 75 8.92 4.06 7.44
N TYR A 76 8.26 3.66 6.35
CA TYR A 76 8.60 2.48 5.57
C TYR A 76 10.00 2.59 4.98
N PHE A 77 10.33 3.73 4.37
CA PHE A 77 11.65 3.96 3.80
C PHE A 77 12.75 3.84 4.86
N PHE A 78 12.58 4.49 6.02
CA PHE A 78 13.54 4.39 7.12
C PHE A 78 13.62 2.98 7.71
N ALA A 79 12.49 2.28 7.85
CA ALA A 79 12.45 0.91 8.34
C ALA A 79 13.19 -0.05 7.40
N PHE A 80 12.95 0.07 6.10
CA PHE A 80 13.62 -0.71 5.07
C PHE A 80 15.13 -0.41 5.04
N TYR A 81 15.51 0.88 5.05
CA TYR A 81 16.91 1.28 5.12
C TYR A 81 17.62 0.73 6.35
N LEU A 82 17.01 0.89 7.54
CA LEU A 82 17.57 0.39 8.79
C LEU A 82 17.67 -1.13 8.82
N PHE A 83 16.67 -1.85 8.29
CA PHE A 83 16.67 -3.30 8.20
C PHE A 83 17.93 -3.84 7.48
N PHE A 84 18.28 -3.26 6.34
CA PHE A 84 19.45 -3.68 5.57
C PHE A 84 20.77 -3.10 6.09
N LYS A 85 20.75 -1.91 6.70
CA LYS A 85 21.98 -1.24 7.17
C LYS A 85 22.41 -1.69 8.56
N ASN A 86 21.48 -1.83 9.49
CA ASN A 86 21.71 -2.21 10.87
C ASN A 86 20.44 -2.84 11.47
N TYR A 87 20.34 -4.17 11.33
CA TYR A 87 19.17 -4.94 11.76
C TYR A 87 18.91 -4.87 13.29
N ASP A 88 19.95 -4.79 14.11
CA ASP A 88 19.78 -4.69 15.57
C ASP A 88 19.20 -3.33 15.99
N LEU A 89 19.62 -2.26 15.32
CA LEU A 89 19.01 -0.94 15.50
C LEU A 89 17.56 -0.94 15.00
N PHE A 90 17.27 -1.60 13.88
CA PHE A 90 15.90 -1.77 13.40
C PHE A 90 15.01 -2.47 14.45
N LYS A 91 15.43 -3.62 15.00
CA LYS A 91 14.67 -4.39 16.02
C LYS A 91 14.37 -3.62 17.30
N SER A 92 15.28 -2.73 17.70
CA SER A 92 15.14 -1.91 18.91
C SER A 92 14.46 -0.56 18.65
N SER A 93 14.34 -0.15 17.39
CA SER A 93 13.73 1.13 17.02
C SER A 93 12.22 1.17 17.28
N PHE A 94 11.70 2.39 17.40
CA PHE A 94 10.26 2.61 17.47
C PHE A 94 9.53 2.26 16.16
N LEU A 95 10.24 2.06 15.05
CA LEU A 95 9.65 1.71 13.75
C LEU A 95 8.97 0.34 13.78
N ILE A 96 9.40 -0.57 14.66
CA ILE A 96 8.78 -1.90 14.82
C ILE A 96 7.28 -1.82 15.12
N TRP A 97 6.85 -0.86 15.93
CA TRP A 97 5.43 -0.72 16.27
C TRP A 97 4.78 0.47 15.57
N SER A 98 5.52 1.56 15.34
CA SER A 98 4.95 2.76 14.74
C SER A 98 4.64 2.59 13.25
N LEU A 99 5.46 1.87 12.49
CA LEU A 99 5.19 1.59 11.07
C LEU A 99 3.85 0.87 10.90
N PRO A 100 3.64 -0.34 11.45
CA PRO A 100 2.36 -1.03 11.24
C PRO A 100 1.17 -0.28 11.85
N LEU A 101 1.35 0.46 12.96
CA LEU A 101 0.29 1.27 13.55
C LEU A 101 -0.15 2.39 12.60
N THR A 102 0.79 3.15 12.04
CA THR A 102 0.49 4.17 11.04
C THR A 102 -0.17 3.54 9.82
N GLY A 103 0.21 2.33 9.43
CA GLY A 103 -0.42 1.61 8.32
C GLY A 103 -1.87 1.24 8.58
N PHE A 104 -2.17 0.78 9.80
CA PHE A 104 -3.55 0.56 10.24
C PHE A 104 -4.34 1.87 10.27
N VAL A 105 -3.81 2.93 10.88
CA VAL A 105 -4.45 4.25 10.90
C VAL A 105 -4.69 4.78 9.48
N GLN A 106 -3.75 4.56 8.56
CA GLN A 106 -3.88 4.94 7.16
C GLN A 106 -5.03 4.21 6.46
N SER A 107 -5.23 2.93 6.78
CA SER A 107 -6.37 2.17 6.26
C SER A 107 -7.71 2.70 6.82
N LEU A 108 -7.75 3.09 8.09
CA LEU A 108 -8.95 3.67 8.70
C LEU A 108 -9.27 5.04 8.09
N THR A 109 -8.27 5.90 7.90
CA THR A 109 -8.48 7.21 7.27
C THR A 109 -9.01 7.05 5.85
N ALA A 110 -8.56 6.03 5.11
CA ALA A 110 -9.12 5.70 3.80
C ALA A 110 -10.62 5.35 3.87
N ILE A 111 -11.05 4.56 4.86
CA ILE A 111 -12.47 4.19 5.07
C ILE A 111 -13.33 5.43 5.30
N TYR A 112 -12.87 6.38 6.11
CA TYR A 112 -13.60 7.62 6.39
C TYR A 112 -13.58 8.60 5.19
N THR A 113 -12.52 8.54 4.38
CA THR A 113 -12.29 9.47 3.27
C THR A 113 -13.04 9.06 2.00
N PHE A 114 -13.04 7.78 1.65
CA PHE A 114 -13.52 7.28 0.35
C PHE A 114 -14.95 6.71 0.41
N THR A 115 -15.82 7.30 1.22
CA THR A 115 -17.22 6.86 1.40
C THR A 115 -18.09 6.99 0.15
N PHE A 116 -17.64 7.75 -0.85
CA PHE A 116 -18.30 7.92 -2.15
C PHE A 116 -18.13 6.72 -3.10
N LEU A 117 -17.24 5.77 -2.78
CA LEU A 117 -17.06 4.56 -3.60
C LEU A 117 -18.27 3.63 -3.49
N SER A 118 -18.50 2.83 -4.53
CA SER A 118 -19.61 1.89 -4.54
C SER A 118 -19.47 0.85 -3.43
N ARG A 119 -20.53 0.74 -2.60
CA ARG A 119 -20.65 -0.25 -1.53
C ARG A 119 -21.19 -1.60 -2.01
N THR A 120 -21.78 -1.64 -3.20
CA THR A 120 -22.44 -2.84 -3.76
C THR A 120 -21.51 -3.67 -4.64
N LYS A 121 -20.40 -3.10 -5.10
CA LYS A 121 -19.37 -3.83 -5.86
C LYS A 121 -18.69 -4.88 -4.97
N ARG A 122 -18.78 -6.15 -5.39
CA ARG A 122 -18.10 -7.29 -4.75
C ARG A 122 -16.70 -7.54 -5.29
N ASP A 123 -16.41 -7.06 -6.50
CA ASP A 123 -15.07 -7.05 -7.06
C ASP A 123 -14.21 -5.98 -6.37
N ALA A 124 -12.90 -6.20 -6.29
CA ALA A 124 -11.98 -5.25 -5.66
C ALA A 124 -11.79 -3.97 -6.49
N GLY A 125 -12.07 -4.00 -7.80
CA GLY A 125 -11.78 -2.90 -8.73
C GLY A 125 -10.30 -2.76 -9.13
N TYR A 126 -9.38 -3.48 -8.48
CA TYR A 126 -7.92 -3.35 -8.65
C TYR A 126 -7.38 -3.82 -10.03
N TYR A 127 -8.11 -4.71 -10.72
CA TYR A 127 -7.69 -5.32 -11.99
C TYR A 127 -8.60 -4.90 -13.13
N SER A 128 -8.70 -3.60 -13.35
CA SER A 128 -9.51 -3.01 -14.40
C SER A 128 -8.85 -1.77 -14.97
N ASP A 129 -9.11 -1.45 -16.24
CA ASP A 129 -8.65 -0.19 -16.84
C ASP A 129 -9.67 0.94 -16.63
N ARG A 130 -10.94 0.60 -16.41
CA ARG A 130 -12.05 1.55 -16.23
C ARG A 130 -12.70 1.51 -14.85
N GLY A 131 -12.41 0.49 -14.05
CA GLY A 131 -13.04 0.32 -12.75
C GLY A 131 -12.31 1.11 -11.67
N THR A 132 -13.11 1.70 -10.79
CA THR A 132 -12.64 2.25 -9.52
C THR A 132 -12.60 1.15 -8.46
N LEU A 133 -11.72 1.31 -7.46
CA LEU A 133 -11.73 0.49 -6.25
C LEU A 133 -13.12 0.46 -5.62
N SER A 134 -13.49 -0.69 -5.06
CA SER A 134 -14.74 -0.83 -4.32
C SER A 134 -14.56 -0.42 -2.86
N TYR A 135 -15.62 0.15 -2.25
CA TYR A 135 -15.58 0.49 -0.83
C TYR A 135 -15.33 -0.73 0.07
N PRO A 136 -15.96 -1.91 -0.19
CA PRO A 136 -15.67 -3.13 0.56
C PRO A 136 -14.19 -3.54 0.53
N PHE A 137 -13.47 -3.27 -0.56
CA PHE A 137 -12.03 -3.56 -0.64
C PHE A 137 -11.20 -2.68 0.30
N ILE A 138 -11.52 -1.38 0.40
CA ILE A 138 -10.86 -0.47 1.33
C ILE A 138 -11.10 -0.89 2.77
N VAL A 139 -12.35 -1.27 3.10
CA VAL A 139 -12.68 -1.77 4.42
C VAL A 139 -11.94 -3.09 4.68
N GLU A 140 -11.94 -4.04 3.74
CA GLU A 140 -11.19 -5.30 3.87
C GLU A 140 -9.69 -5.05 4.06
N ASN A 141 -9.11 -4.01 3.44
CA ASN A 141 -7.70 -3.68 3.64
C ASN A 141 -7.35 -3.31 5.09
N SER A 142 -8.27 -2.70 5.84
CA SER A 142 -8.01 -2.41 7.26
C SER A 142 -7.89 -3.66 8.12
N PHE A 143 -8.58 -4.74 7.73
CA PHE A 143 -8.38 -6.05 8.35
C PHE A 143 -6.95 -6.55 8.11
N PHE A 144 -6.45 -6.51 6.87
CA PHE A 144 -5.08 -6.94 6.58
C PHE A 144 -4.03 -6.07 7.28
N ALA A 145 -4.24 -4.76 7.32
CA ALA A 145 -3.37 -3.85 8.07
C ALA A 145 -3.39 -4.15 9.58
N SER A 146 -4.55 -4.52 10.14
CA SER A 146 -4.66 -4.92 11.56
C SER A 146 -3.97 -6.25 11.86
N ILE A 147 -4.09 -7.26 10.99
CA ILE A 147 -3.30 -8.50 11.11
C ILE A 147 -1.83 -8.13 11.14
N LEU A 148 -1.36 -7.41 10.13
CA LEU A 148 0.05 -7.05 10.03
C LEU A 148 0.53 -6.35 11.31
N LEU A 149 -0.24 -5.41 11.85
CA LEU A 149 0.04 -4.79 13.14
C LEU A 149 0.19 -5.80 14.28
N PHE A 150 -0.75 -6.73 14.42
CA PHE A 150 -0.63 -7.76 15.46
C PHE A 150 0.64 -8.59 15.31
N GLN A 151 1.03 -8.94 14.08
CA GLN A 151 2.22 -9.75 13.84
C GLN A 151 3.51 -9.02 14.19
N TRP A 152 3.65 -7.78 13.76
CA TRP A 152 4.80 -6.97 14.12
C TRP A 152 4.96 -6.84 15.64
N LEU A 153 3.86 -6.66 16.36
CA LEU A 153 3.88 -6.62 17.82
C LEU A 153 4.23 -7.98 18.42
N TYR A 154 3.63 -9.06 17.92
CA TYR A 154 3.82 -10.42 18.43
C TYR A 154 5.26 -10.93 18.25
N TYR A 155 5.93 -10.53 17.17
CA TYR A 155 7.34 -10.85 16.92
C TYR A 155 8.33 -9.88 17.57
N SER A 156 7.86 -8.80 18.20
CA SER A 156 8.72 -7.85 18.89
C SER A 156 9.09 -8.37 20.26
N ASN A 157 10.38 -8.53 20.54
CA ASN A 157 10.88 -8.90 21.87
C ASN A 157 10.43 -7.93 22.97
N LYS A 158 10.12 -6.68 22.62
CA LYS A 158 9.60 -5.68 23.57
C LYS A 158 8.18 -5.97 24.03
N PHE A 159 7.32 -6.45 23.13
CA PHE A 159 5.89 -6.65 23.41
C PHE A 159 5.55 -8.11 23.66
N TYR A 160 6.35 -9.06 23.17
CA TYR A 160 6.11 -10.49 23.33
C TYR A 160 5.88 -10.94 24.79
N PRO A 161 6.66 -10.47 25.80
CA PRO A 161 6.42 -10.85 27.20
C PRO A 161 5.04 -10.42 27.72
N LEU A 162 4.47 -9.34 27.20
CA LEU A 162 3.12 -8.90 27.56
C LEU A 162 2.07 -9.89 27.04
N PHE A 163 2.24 -10.41 25.83
CA PHE A 163 1.30 -11.35 25.23
C PHE A 163 1.39 -12.74 25.87
N THR A 164 2.60 -13.19 26.21
CA THR A 164 2.83 -14.48 26.87
C THR A 164 2.63 -14.43 28.39
N SER A 165 2.27 -13.27 28.96
CA SER A 165 1.99 -13.15 30.39
C SER A 165 0.79 -14.00 30.85
N SER A 166 -0.11 -14.33 29.91
CA SER A 166 -1.26 -15.19 30.15
C SER A 166 -1.56 -16.00 28.91
N ILE A 167 -1.83 -17.29 29.10
CA ILE A 167 -2.25 -18.20 28.01
C ILE A 167 -3.52 -17.69 27.32
N ILE A 168 -4.40 -17.00 28.04
CA ILE A 168 -5.63 -16.42 27.47
C ILE A 168 -5.27 -15.30 26.49
N ILE A 169 -4.37 -14.40 26.89
CA ILE A 169 -3.94 -13.28 26.03
C ILE A 169 -3.22 -13.82 24.80
N ASP A 170 -2.33 -14.79 24.96
CA ASP A 170 -1.59 -15.40 23.87
C ASP A 170 -2.53 -16.06 22.85
N ASN A 171 -3.50 -16.87 23.32
CA ASN A 171 -4.53 -17.46 22.46
C ASN A 171 -5.38 -16.40 21.76
N LEU A 172 -5.76 -15.32 22.44
CA LEU A 172 -6.49 -14.23 21.79
C LEU A 172 -5.66 -13.61 20.66
N PHE A 173 -4.36 -13.34 20.86
CA PHE A 173 -3.51 -12.78 19.81
C PHE A 173 -3.36 -13.70 18.60
N VAL A 174 -3.30 -15.02 18.83
CA VAL A 174 -3.19 -16.01 17.75
C VAL A 174 -4.51 -16.17 17.01
N PHE A 175 -5.64 -16.35 17.70
CA PHE A 175 -6.90 -16.80 17.10
C PHE A 175 -7.93 -15.70 16.85
N LEU A 176 -7.90 -14.60 17.61
CA LEU A 176 -8.88 -13.52 17.52
C LEU A 176 -8.94 -12.90 16.11
N PRO A 177 -7.83 -12.65 15.40
CA PRO A 177 -7.90 -12.12 14.04
C PRO A 177 -8.77 -12.98 13.11
N TYR A 178 -8.81 -14.30 13.31
CA TYR A 178 -9.60 -15.20 12.45
C TYR A 178 -11.09 -15.17 12.78
N ILE A 179 -11.43 -15.12 14.06
CA ILE A 179 -12.82 -14.98 14.51
C ILE A 179 -13.34 -13.62 14.04
N ALA A 180 -12.53 -12.57 14.27
CA ALA A 180 -12.83 -11.21 13.91
C ALA A 180 -12.96 -11.02 12.38
N ARG A 181 -12.33 -11.86 11.53
CA ARG A 181 -12.46 -11.77 10.06
C ARG A 181 -13.92 -11.68 9.60
N GLN A 182 -14.85 -12.33 10.29
CA GLN A 182 -16.26 -12.32 9.90
C GLN A 182 -16.91 -10.93 9.95
N LEU A 183 -16.33 -10.00 10.71
CA LEU A 183 -16.81 -8.63 10.86
C LEU A 183 -16.44 -7.71 9.67
N TRP A 184 -15.53 -8.14 8.80
CA TRP A 184 -15.12 -7.39 7.62
C TRP A 184 -15.77 -7.92 6.34
N PRO A 185 -16.08 -7.06 5.36
CA PRO A 185 -16.53 -7.51 4.05
C PRO A 185 -15.48 -8.39 3.37
N LYS A 186 -15.93 -9.25 2.45
CA LYS A 186 -15.09 -10.15 1.66
C LYS A 186 -15.22 -9.77 0.19
N THR A 187 -14.13 -9.29 -0.42
CA THR A 187 -14.09 -9.09 -1.87
C THR A 187 -13.73 -10.39 -2.60
N SER A 188 -14.22 -10.53 -3.82
CA SER A 188 -14.08 -11.76 -4.62
C SER A 188 -13.26 -11.51 -5.88
N PHE A 189 -12.11 -12.18 -5.99
CA PHE A 189 -11.35 -12.24 -7.25
C PHE A 189 -12.10 -12.97 -8.35
N ARG A 190 -12.98 -13.91 -8.00
CA ARG A 190 -13.80 -14.65 -8.97
C ARG A 190 -14.77 -13.70 -9.68
N ASP A 191 -15.33 -12.75 -8.95
CA ASP A 191 -16.27 -11.75 -9.50
C ASP A 191 -15.53 -10.78 -10.44
N SER A 192 -14.26 -10.46 -10.15
CA SER A 192 -13.37 -9.69 -11.03
C SER A 192 -13.04 -10.39 -12.35
N LEU A 193 -13.12 -11.73 -12.41
CA LEU A 193 -12.95 -12.50 -13.63
C LEU A 193 -14.24 -12.53 -14.46
N TYR A 194 -15.40 -12.75 -13.83
CA TYR A 194 -16.68 -12.78 -14.54
C TYR A 194 -17.14 -11.42 -15.07
N ASN A 195 -16.77 -10.33 -14.38
CA ASN A 195 -17.09 -8.97 -14.83
C ASN A 195 -16.02 -8.40 -15.80
N SER A 196 -15.13 -9.24 -16.35
CA SER A 196 -14.01 -8.78 -17.19
C SER A 196 -14.46 -7.94 -18.38
N ASP A 197 -15.59 -8.29 -18.99
CA ASP A 197 -15.99 -7.69 -20.27
C ASP A 197 -16.56 -6.27 -20.12
N LYS A 198 -17.04 -5.89 -18.93
CA LYS A 198 -17.58 -4.54 -18.69
C LYS A 198 -16.49 -3.53 -18.33
N ASN A 199 -15.44 -3.98 -17.66
CA ASN A 199 -14.44 -3.12 -17.02
C ASN A 199 -13.03 -3.25 -17.62
N LYS A 200 -12.87 -3.96 -18.74
CA LYS A 200 -11.59 -4.16 -19.44
C LYS A 200 -11.75 -3.96 -20.94
N THR A 201 -10.84 -3.19 -21.54
CA THR A 201 -10.70 -3.11 -23.00
C THR A 201 -10.16 -4.43 -23.57
N GLU A 202 -10.59 -4.79 -24.79
CA GLU A 202 -10.15 -6.03 -25.47
C GLU A 202 -8.63 -6.20 -25.47
N LYS A 203 -7.90 -5.10 -25.71
CA LYS A 203 -6.43 -5.08 -25.72
C LYS A 203 -5.81 -5.54 -24.40
N ASN A 204 -6.43 -5.19 -23.27
CA ASN A 204 -5.88 -5.45 -21.93
C ASN A 204 -6.49 -6.68 -21.25
N LYS A 205 -7.49 -7.35 -21.83
CA LYS A 205 -8.18 -8.49 -21.22
C LYS A 205 -7.23 -9.61 -20.80
N LYS A 206 -6.34 -10.05 -21.70
CA LYS A 206 -5.37 -11.12 -21.43
C LYS A 206 -4.41 -10.75 -20.31
N PHE A 207 -3.89 -9.52 -20.33
CA PHE A 207 -3.02 -9.01 -19.28
C PHE A 207 -3.70 -9.04 -17.91
N PHE A 208 -4.89 -8.43 -17.79
CA PHE A 208 -5.61 -8.42 -16.51
C PHE A 208 -6.05 -9.81 -16.07
N PHE A 209 -6.36 -10.72 -17.00
CA PHE A 209 -6.65 -12.12 -16.66
C PHE A 209 -5.46 -12.78 -15.96
N ILE A 210 -4.25 -12.68 -16.55
CA ILE A 210 -3.02 -13.23 -15.98
C ILE A 210 -2.72 -12.60 -14.62
N VAL A 211 -2.74 -11.27 -14.53
CA VAL A 211 -2.45 -10.54 -13.28
C VAL A 211 -3.44 -10.90 -12.17
N THR A 212 -4.73 -11.06 -12.50
CA THR A 212 -5.76 -11.46 -11.53
C THR A 212 -5.47 -12.87 -10.98
N HIS A 213 -5.05 -13.81 -11.83
CA HIS A 213 -4.71 -15.17 -11.40
C HIS A 213 -3.47 -15.19 -10.51
N ILE A 214 -2.40 -14.51 -10.93
CA ILE A 214 -1.16 -14.40 -10.17
C ILE A 214 -1.46 -13.81 -8.78
N THR A 215 -2.21 -12.70 -8.73
CA THR A 215 -2.56 -12.08 -7.46
C THR A 215 -3.43 -12.99 -6.62
N LYS A 216 -4.43 -13.67 -7.20
CA LYS A 216 -5.26 -14.62 -6.45
C LYS A 216 -4.40 -15.70 -5.77
N CYS A 217 -3.42 -16.26 -6.47
CA CYS A 217 -2.50 -17.24 -5.89
C CYS A 217 -1.67 -16.64 -4.74
N PHE A 218 -1.04 -15.48 -4.96
CA PHE A 218 -0.29 -14.79 -3.90
C PHE A 218 -1.16 -14.38 -2.72
N TYR A 219 -2.41 -14.02 -2.97
CA TYR A 219 -3.35 -13.60 -1.93
C TYR A 219 -3.83 -14.78 -1.09
N ILE A 220 -4.05 -15.95 -1.71
CA ILE A 220 -4.31 -17.19 -0.97
C ILE A 220 -3.10 -17.55 -0.12
N TRP A 221 -1.90 -17.49 -0.70
CA TRP A 221 -0.66 -17.75 0.02
C TRP A 221 -0.47 -16.77 1.18
N ALA A 222 -0.57 -15.46 0.95
CA ALA A 222 -0.41 -14.42 1.96
C ALA A 222 -1.45 -14.58 3.08
N LYS A 223 -2.70 -14.91 2.74
CA LYS A 223 -3.72 -15.20 3.75
C LYS A 223 -3.30 -16.34 4.68
N HIS A 224 -2.76 -17.44 4.15
CA HIS A 224 -2.38 -18.59 4.97
C HIS A 224 -1.04 -18.37 5.67
N TYR A 225 -0.03 -17.91 4.95
CA TYR A 225 1.33 -17.78 5.45
C TYR A 225 1.47 -16.59 6.38
N ILE A 226 1.21 -15.38 5.86
CA ILE A 226 1.23 -14.17 6.67
C ILE A 226 0.06 -14.23 7.65
N GLY A 227 -1.17 -14.49 7.21
CA GLY A 227 -2.31 -14.44 8.13
C GLY A 227 -2.29 -15.49 9.25
N PHE A 228 -1.89 -16.74 8.98
CA PHE A 228 -1.97 -17.83 9.97
C PHE A 228 -0.62 -18.36 10.46
N PHE A 229 0.22 -18.81 9.53
CA PHE A 229 1.38 -19.63 9.83
C PHE A 229 2.36 -18.94 10.78
N LEU A 230 2.67 -17.65 10.55
CA LEU A 230 3.58 -16.88 11.41
C LEU A 230 3.12 -16.86 12.88
N ASN A 231 1.86 -16.60 13.14
CA ASN A 231 1.37 -16.56 14.52
C ASN A 231 1.49 -17.94 15.19
N TYR A 232 1.19 -19.03 14.47
CA TYR A 232 1.33 -20.38 15.00
C TYR A 232 2.77 -20.77 15.29
N ILE A 233 3.72 -20.53 14.36
CA ILE A 233 5.12 -20.92 14.60
C ILE A 233 5.70 -20.18 15.80
N ARG A 234 5.31 -18.91 16.00
CA ARG A 234 5.74 -18.13 17.16
C ARG A 234 5.07 -18.63 18.45
N PHE A 235 3.77 -18.93 18.41
CA PHE A 235 3.03 -19.51 19.53
C PHE A 235 3.60 -20.85 20.01
N PHE A 236 4.01 -21.72 19.08
CA PHE A 236 4.68 -22.99 19.41
C PHE A 236 6.16 -22.82 19.78
N ASN A 237 6.66 -21.58 19.83
CA ASN A 237 8.06 -21.23 20.09
C ASN A 237 9.03 -21.97 19.15
N ARG A 238 8.65 -22.10 17.87
CA ARG A 238 9.41 -22.79 16.82
C ARG A 238 10.17 -21.83 15.90
N VAL A 239 10.49 -20.64 16.40
CA VAL A 239 11.14 -19.58 15.64
C VAL A 239 12.45 -19.24 16.32
N ASP A 240 13.55 -19.40 15.59
CA ASP A 240 14.86 -18.98 16.07
C ASP A 240 15.17 -17.51 15.70
N THR A 241 16.41 -17.07 15.95
CA THR A 241 16.79 -15.67 15.68
C THR A 241 16.93 -15.38 14.18
N GLU A 242 17.32 -16.38 13.38
CA GLU A 242 17.48 -16.26 11.93
C GLU A 242 16.11 -16.21 11.25
N ASP A 243 15.17 -17.06 11.69
CA ASP A 243 13.78 -17.02 11.26
C ASP A 243 13.15 -15.65 11.51
N ILE A 244 13.38 -15.04 12.68
CA ILE A 244 12.87 -13.71 13.02
C ILE A 244 13.36 -12.65 12.01
N TYR A 245 14.61 -12.75 11.52
CA TYR A 245 15.12 -11.85 10.48
C TYR A 245 14.30 -11.95 9.19
N HIS A 246 14.08 -13.18 8.69
CA HIS A 246 13.30 -13.41 7.48
C HIS A 246 11.82 -13.04 7.65
N ILE A 247 11.28 -13.23 8.85
CA ILE A 247 9.90 -12.86 9.17
C ILE A 247 9.75 -11.34 9.14
N TYR A 248 10.67 -10.57 9.73
CA TYR A 248 10.63 -9.11 9.62
C TYR A 248 10.78 -8.63 8.17
N LEU A 249 11.62 -9.28 7.36
CA LEU A 249 11.70 -8.98 5.93
C LEU A 249 10.36 -9.20 5.23
N LEU A 250 9.71 -10.33 5.51
CA LEU A 250 8.38 -10.64 4.98
C LEU A 250 7.31 -9.65 5.45
N LEU A 251 7.36 -9.24 6.72
CA LEU A 251 6.47 -8.24 7.31
C LEU A 251 6.67 -6.85 6.69
N LEU A 252 7.90 -6.48 6.31
CA LEU A 252 8.18 -5.27 5.51
C LEU A 252 7.54 -5.38 4.12
N PHE A 253 7.70 -6.51 3.42
CA PHE A 253 6.99 -6.72 2.15
C PHE A 253 5.47 -6.68 2.31
N GLY A 254 4.95 -7.23 3.41
CA GLY A 254 3.55 -7.11 3.81
C GLY A 254 3.12 -5.66 3.93
N ALA A 255 3.88 -4.82 4.65
CA ALA A 255 3.62 -3.39 4.82
C ALA A 255 3.52 -2.65 3.48
N PHE A 256 4.42 -2.95 2.55
CA PHE A 256 4.35 -2.42 1.18
C PHE A 256 3.07 -2.86 0.46
N ALA A 257 2.80 -4.17 0.45
CA ALA A 257 1.71 -4.75 -0.31
C ALA A 257 0.32 -4.34 0.20
N THR A 258 0.12 -4.29 1.52
CA THR A 258 -1.18 -3.96 2.13
C THR A 258 -1.45 -2.46 2.14
N THR A 259 -0.44 -1.64 2.39
CA THR A 259 -0.67 -0.22 2.70
C THR A 259 -0.17 0.71 1.60
N ILE A 260 1.08 0.54 1.13
CA ILE A 260 1.67 1.43 0.11
C ILE A 260 0.95 1.27 -1.22
N SER A 261 0.81 0.03 -1.68
CA SER A 261 0.15 -0.30 -2.94
C SER A 261 -1.26 0.30 -3.00
N MET A 262 -2.01 0.13 -1.92
CA MET A 262 -3.37 0.65 -1.77
C MET A 262 -3.40 2.18 -1.69
N PHE A 263 -2.49 2.79 -0.92
CA PHE A 263 -2.38 4.24 -0.82
C PHE A 263 -2.03 4.91 -2.15
N LEU A 264 -1.09 4.36 -2.91
CA LEU A 264 -0.75 4.88 -4.24
C LEU A 264 -1.94 4.81 -5.19
N HIS A 265 -2.78 3.80 -5.06
CA HIS A 265 -4.01 3.70 -5.82
C HIS A 265 -5.04 4.77 -5.41
N THR A 266 -5.15 5.12 -4.11
CA THR A 266 -6.07 6.17 -3.66
C THR A 266 -5.61 7.58 -3.98
N LEU A 267 -4.30 7.82 -4.14
CA LEU A 267 -3.79 9.12 -4.58
C LEU A 267 -4.30 9.54 -5.96
N LYS A 268 -4.73 8.57 -6.79
CA LYS A 268 -5.37 8.82 -8.09
C LYS A 268 -6.77 9.42 -7.96
N PHE A 269 -7.40 9.32 -6.79
CA PHE A 269 -8.72 9.92 -6.57
C PHE A 269 -8.60 11.43 -6.40
N LYS A 270 -9.11 12.15 -7.41
CA LYS A 270 -9.20 13.61 -7.44
C LYS A 270 -10.55 14.11 -6.99
#